data_AF-A0A925ZSY7-F1
#
_entry.id   AF-A0A925ZSY7-F1
#
_cell.length_a   1.000
_cell.length_b   1.000
_cell.length_c   1.000
_cell.angle_alpha   90.00
_cell.angle_beta   90.00
_cell.angle_gamma   90.00
#
_symmetry.space_group_name_H-M   'P 1'
#
loop_
_entity.id
_entity.type
_entity.pdbx_description
1 polymer ?
#
loop_
_entity_poly.entity_id
_entity_poly.type
_entity_poly.pdbx_seq_one_letter_code
_entity_poly.pdbx_strand_id
1 'polypeptide(L)'
;MSMNKAVGSADPVRADASPASPSANQEVAVGSQKIALSGREVLAGAISGVAAGFTMGLVAVVVSLTHGFGLWAPFNDVAGAIFPGVISQTGPINVQTVVAGIFIHFTISVVLGMLFTTLYSGLFKLTFDYGTPLMIGLAFSWIIWMMVRFVFLPLLASGVYEVPAFIIAHGVYGVTLGLVYPIVRRQLAARRILARA
;
A
#
# COMPACT_ATOMS: atom_id res chain seq x y z
N MET A 1 58.80 57.87 -17.80
CA MET A 1 59.72 57.47 -18.89
C MET A 1 60.21 56.06 -18.57
N SER A 2 60.17 55.15 -19.56
CA SER A 2 60.42 53.69 -19.48
C SER A 2 59.27 52.89 -18.82
N MET A 3 58.33 52.23 -19.52
CA MET A 3 58.40 51.21 -20.59
C MET A 3 59.30 50.02 -20.26
N ASN A 4 58.70 48.92 -19.80
CA ASN A 4 59.20 47.59 -20.16
C ASN A 4 58.09 46.56 -20.34
N LYS A 5 58.27 45.77 -21.38
CA LYS A 5 57.31 44.95 -22.13
C LYS A 5 57.84 43.51 -22.08
N ALA A 6 57.00 42.53 -21.77
CA ALA A 6 57.22 41.10 -21.97
C ALA A 6 55.82 40.48 -22.13
N VAL A 7 55.34 39.89 -23.23
CA VAL A 7 55.92 38.91 -24.20
C VAL A 7 56.56 37.76 -23.43
N GLY A 8 56.05 36.53 -23.35
CA GLY A 8 54.97 35.81 -24.01
C GLY A 8 55.38 34.33 -23.98
N SER A 9 54.47 33.40 -23.71
CA SER A 9 54.65 31.99 -24.12
C SER A 9 53.29 31.34 -24.26
N ALA A 10 52.91 31.10 -25.51
CA ALA A 10 51.77 30.30 -25.89
C ALA A 10 52.10 28.83 -25.68
N ASP A 11 51.28 28.13 -24.90
CA ASP A 11 51.34 26.67 -24.82
C ASP A 11 50.73 26.05 -26.08
N PRO A 12 51.36 25.02 -26.67
CA PRO A 12 50.85 24.35 -27.85
C PRO A 12 49.65 23.47 -27.50
N VAL A 13 48.59 23.66 -28.28
CA VAL A 13 47.44 22.76 -28.43
C VAL A 13 47.94 21.34 -28.72
N ARG A 14 47.74 20.43 -27.77
CA ARG A 14 47.94 19.00 -27.98
C ARG A 14 46.59 18.36 -28.33
N ALA A 15 46.37 18.21 -29.63
CA ALA A 15 45.26 17.47 -30.20
C ALA A 15 45.69 16.01 -30.39
N ASP A 16 45.45 15.17 -29.38
CA ASP A 16 45.61 13.73 -29.50
C ASP A 16 44.20 13.10 -29.33
N ALA A 17 43.50 12.98 -30.44
CA ALA A 17 42.31 12.15 -30.55
C ALA A 17 42.74 10.75 -31.04
N SER A 18 42.39 9.69 -30.32
CA SER A 18 41.90 8.45 -30.97
C SER A 18 41.30 7.41 -30.03
N PRO A 19 40.46 6.53 -30.57
CA PRO A 19 39.26 6.01 -29.91
C PRO A 19 39.43 4.56 -29.46
N ALA A 20 38.71 4.17 -28.41
CA ALA A 20 38.18 2.82 -28.25
C ALA A 20 37.21 2.82 -27.07
N SER A 21 35.93 2.71 -27.42
CA SER A 21 34.83 2.49 -26.50
C SER A 21 35.09 1.30 -25.60
N PRO A 22 35.02 1.44 -24.26
CA PRO A 22 34.64 0.31 -23.45
C PRO A 22 33.12 0.15 -23.64
N SER A 23 32.72 -0.54 -24.71
CA SER A 23 31.54 -1.42 -24.66
C SER A 23 31.88 -2.62 -23.76
N ALA A 24 32.43 -2.33 -22.58
CA ALA A 24 32.62 -3.29 -21.52
C ALA A 24 31.22 -3.51 -20.99
N ASN A 25 30.60 -4.55 -21.54
CA ASN A 25 29.56 -5.35 -20.93
C ASN A 25 29.10 -4.73 -19.62
N GLN A 26 28.16 -3.80 -19.73
CA GLN A 26 27.23 -3.55 -18.66
C GLN A 26 26.42 -4.84 -18.64
N GLU A 27 27.03 -5.88 -18.06
CA GLU A 27 26.37 -7.04 -17.55
C GLU A 27 25.30 -6.42 -16.68
N VAL A 28 24.10 -6.33 -17.25
CA VAL A 28 22.92 -5.91 -16.54
C VAL A 28 22.76 -7.05 -15.56
N ALA A 29 23.47 -6.94 -14.44
CA ALA A 29 23.19 -7.64 -13.23
C ALA A 29 21.83 -7.10 -12.83
N VAL A 30 20.79 -7.62 -13.49
CA VAL A 30 19.44 -7.76 -12.96
C VAL A 30 19.63 -8.74 -11.82
N GLY A 31 20.30 -8.24 -10.78
CA GLY A 31 20.61 -9.00 -9.60
C GLY A 31 19.26 -9.48 -9.09
N SER A 32 19.16 -10.79 -8.96
CA SER A 32 18.15 -11.43 -8.12
C SER A 32 18.38 -10.96 -6.69
N GLN A 33 18.12 -9.68 -6.42
CA GLN A 33 18.05 -9.14 -5.08
C GLN A 33 16.77 -9.72 -4.52
N LYS A 34 16.92 -10.86 -3.84
CA LYS A 34 15.85 -11.50 -3.08
C LYS A 34 15.15 -10.39 -2.28
N ILE A 35 13.84 -10.31 -2.42
CA ILE A 35 12.98 -9.45 -1.60
C ILE A 35 13.13 -9.99 -0.16
N ALA A 36 14.14 -9.51 0.55
CA ALA A 36 14.44 -9.92 1.91
C ALA A 36 13.62 -9.04 2.86
N LEU A 37 12.30 -9.27 2.89
CA LEU A 37 11.45 -8.65 3.90
C LEU A 37 11.78 -9.24 5.26
N SER A 38 12.01 -8.37 6.23
CA SER A 38 12.12 -8.84 7.61
C SER A 38 10.74 -9.28 8.10
N GLY A 39 10.68 -10.35 8.92
CA GLY A 39 9.41 -10.75 9.55
C GLY A 39 8.75 -9.61 10.35
N ARG A 40 9.54 -8.63 10.81
CA ARG A 40 9.06 -7.41 11.46
C ARG A 40 8.29 -6.50 10.51
N GLU A 41 8.73 -6.37 9.27
CA GLU A 41 8.04 -5.57 8.26
C GLU A 41 6.71 -6.23 7.87
N VAL A 42 6.72 -7.55 7.67
CA VAL A 42 5.48 -8.31 7.44
C VAL A 42 4.49 -8.12 8.59
N LEU A 43 4.95 -8.23 9.84
CA LEU A 43 4.12 -8.00 11.02
C LEU A 43 3.60 -6.55 11.10
N ALA A 44 4.44 -5.55 10.78
CA ALA A 44 4.01 -4.15 10.74
C ALA A 44 2.91 -3.93 9.70
N GLY A 45 3.06 -4.55 8.52
CA GLY A 45 2.04 -4.56 7.46
C GLY A 45 0.74 -5.19 7.93
N ALA A 46 0.80 -6.38 8.54
CA ALA A 46 -0.38 -7.06 9.07
C ALA A 46 -1.14 -6.22 10.11
N ILE A 47 -0.45 -5.66 11.10
CA ILE A 47 -1.06 -4.80 12.14
C ILE A 47 -1.70 -3.56 11.52
N SER A 48 -1.01 -2.95 10.56
CA SER A 48 -1.52 -1.75 9.88
C SER A 48 -2.71 -2.07 8.99
N GLY A 49 -2.73 -3.25 8.36
CA GLY A 49 -3.86 -3.81 7.64
C GLY A 49 -5.08 -3.97 8.54
N VAL A 50 -4.93 -4.54 9.74
CA VAL A 50 -6.04 -4.64 10.72
C VAL A 50 -6.58 -3.26 11.09
N ALA A 51 -5.69 -2.30 11.40
CA ALA A 51 -6.10 -0.94 11.75
C ALA A 51 -6.87 -0.26 10.60
N ALA A 52 -6.38 -0.39 9.37
CA ALA A 52 -7.03 0.14 8.18
C ALA A 52 -8.36 -0.56 7.85
N GLY A 53 -8.42 -1.88 7.99
CA GLY A 53 -9.64 -2.66 7.81
C GLY A 53 -10.72 -2.29 8.83
N PHE A 54 -10.31 -2.02 10.08
CA PHE A 54 -11.21 -1.54 11.13
C PHE A 54 -11.78 -0.15 10.82
N THR A 55 -10.93 0.83 10.48
CA THR A 55 -11.39 2.19 10.16
C THR A 55 -12.31 2.21 8.93
N MET A 56 -11.97 1.45 7.89
CA MET A 56 -12.83 1.24 6.72
C MET A 56 -14.17 0.62 7.11
N GLY A 57 -14.15 -0.43 7.95
CA GLY A 57 -15.35 -1.11 8.42
C GLY A 57 -16.30 -0.18 9.18
N LEU A 58 -15.76 0.73 10.00
CA LEU A 58 -16.55 1.77 10.67
C LEU A 58 -17.22 2.73 9.67
N VAL A 59 -16.49 3.17 8.64
CA VAL A 59 -17.07 4.02 7.58
C VAL A 59 -18.19 3.27 6.86
N ALA A 60 -17.98 2.00 6.52
CA ALA A 60 -19.00 1.17 5.87
C ALA A 60 -20.24 0.99 6.74
N VAL A 61 -20.08 0.80 8.06
CA VAL A 61 -21.20 0.76 9.01
C VAL A 61 -21.98 2.07 9.03
N VAL A 62 -21.31 3.21 9.08
CA VAL A 62 -21.96 4.53 9.06
C VAL A 62 -22.78 4.68 7.77
N VAL A 63 -22.18 4.37 6.62
CA VAL A 63 -22.86 4.42 5.32
C VAL A 63 -24.07 3.48 5.29
N SER A 64 -23.91 2.27 5.79
CA SER A 64 -24.97 1.28 5.84
C SER A 64 -26.18 1.76 6.65
N LEU A 65 -25.93 2.36 7.81
CA LEU A 65 -26.98 2.92 8.67
C LEU A 65 -27.67 4.13 8.04
N THR A 66 -26.92 5.03 7.38
CA THR A 66 -27.52 6.21 6.74
C THR A 66 -28.39 5.89 5.53
N HIS A 67 -28.22 4.70 4.94
CA HIS A 67 -29.02 4.22 3.80
C HIS A 67 -30.07 3.17 4.20
N GLY A 68 -30.19 2.83 5.49
CA GLY A 68 -31.22 1.90 5.98
C GLY A 68 -30.93 0.41 5.75
N PHE A 69 -29.70 0.03 5.37
CA PHE A 69 -29.32 -1.37 5.14
C PHE A 69 -29.10 -2.15 6.45
N GLY A 70 -28.80 -1.45 7.54
CA GLY A 70 -28.61 -2.03 8.88
C GLY A 70 -27.15 -2.16 9.30
N LEU A 71 -26.90 -2.34 10.61
CA LEU A 71 -25.56 -2.33 11.20
C LEU A 71 -24.61 -3.37 10.57
N TRP A 72 -25.14 -4.56 10.28
CA TRP A 72 -24.34 -5.72 9.89
C TRP A 72 -24.27 -5.95 8.38
N ALA A 73 -24.98 -5.14 7.57
CA ALA A 73 -25.06 -5.33 6.13
C ALA A 73 -23.69 -5.40 5.45
N PRO A 74 -22.70 -4.53 5.76
CA PRO A 74 -21.40 -4.58 5.11
C PRO A 74 -20.67 -5.91 5.31
N PHE A 75 -20.81 -6.52 6.50
CA PHE A 75 -20.19 -7.81 6.78
C PHE A 75 -20.95 -8.97 6.12
N ASN A 76 -22.29 -8.89 6.07
CA ASN A 76 -23.09 -9.86 5.32
C ASN A 76 -22.74 -9.83 3.83
N ASP A 77 -22.50 -8.66 3.24
CA ASP A 77 -22.06 -8.56 1.85
C ASP A 77 -20.68 -9.16 1.62
N VAL A 78 -19.73 -8.93 2.53
CA VAL A 78 -18.41 -9.57 2.48
C VAL A 78 -18.54 -11.10 2.57
N ALA A 79 -19.45 -11.62 3.39
CA ALA A 79 -19.74 -13.04 3.42
C ALA A 79 -20.42 -13.53 2.12
N GLY A 80 -21.36 -12.73 1.59
CA GLY A 80 -22.05 -12.98 0.32
C GLY A 80 -21.09 -13.07 -0.87
N ALA A 81 -19.92 -12.41 -0.78
CA ALA A 81 -18.86 -12.52 -1.77
C ALA A 81 -18.31 -13.94 -1.95
N ILE A 82 -18.39 -14.76 -0.90
CA ILE A 82 -17.90 -16.14 -0.87
C ILE A 82 -19.06 -17.14 -0.88
N PHE A 83 -20.19 -16.77 -0.28
CA PHE A 83 -21.38 -17.60 -0.15
C PHE A 83 -22.56 -16.96 -0.91
N PRO A 84 -22.80 -17.30 -2.19
CA PRO A 84 -23.72 -16.58 -3.09
C PRO A 84 -25.22 -16.56 -2.68
N GLY A 85 -25.61 -17.09 -1.52
CA GLY A 85 -26.98 -17.04 -0.98
C GLY A 85 -27.15 -16.14 0.25
N VAL A 86 -26.10 -15.43 0.67
CA VAL A 86 -26.01 -14.69 1.94
C VAL A 86 -26.14 -13.15 1.75
N ILE A 87 -26.36 -12.70 0.51
CA ILE A 87 -26.41 -11.28 0.13
C ILE A 87 -27.38 -10.52 1.06
N SER A 88 -27.03 -9.27 1.37
CA SER A 88 -27.75 -8.36 2.27
C SER A 88 -29.27 -8.38 2.07
N GLN A 89 -29.94 -9.24 2.84
CA GLN A 89 -31.39 -9.23 3.00
C GLN A 89 -31.73 -8.29 4.15
N THR A 90 -32.69 -7.40 3.92
CA THR A 90 -33.38 -6.72 5.00
C THR A 90 -34.13 -7.78 5.82
N GLY A 91 -33.60 -8.14 6.99
CA GLY A 91 -34.12 -9.26 7.78
C GLY A 91 -33.42 -9.45 9.13
N PRO A 92 -33.79 -10.50 9.89
CA PRO A 92 -33.18 -10.82 11.18
C PRO A 92 -31.67 -11.04 11.06
N ILE A 93 -30.92 -10.70 12.11
CA ILE A 93 -29.48 -10.91 12.16
C ILE A 93 -29.17 -12.41 11.97
N ASN A 94 -28.44 -12.74 10.90
CA ASN A 94 -27.83 -14.06 10.75
C ASN A 94 -26.42 -14.01 11.35
N VAL A 95 -26.27 -14.55 12.58
CA VAL A 95 -25.00 -14.49 13.32
C VAL A 95 -23.87 -15.18 12.56
N GLN A 96 -24.16 -16.27 11.85
CA GLN A 96 -23.13 -17.02 11.12
C GLN A 96 -22.51 -16.18 10.00
N THR A 97 -23.34 -15.44 9.26
CA THR A 97 -22.90 -14.64 8.12
C THR A 97 -22.12 -13.41 8.59
N VAL A 98 -22.54 -12.80 9.69
CA VAL A 98 -21.81 -11.68 10.32
C VAL A 98 -20.43 -12.13 10.78
N VAL A 99 -20.33 -13.25 11.50
CA VAL A 99 -19.06 -13.77 11.99
C VAL A 99 -18.13 -14.13 10.83
N ALA A 100 -18.66 -14.81 9.80
CA ALA A 100 -17.89 -15.14 8.60
C ALA A 100 -17.40 -13.88 7.87
N GLY A 101 -18.28 -12.90 7.69
CA GLY A 101 -17.97 -11.63 7.02
C GLY A 101 -16.88 -10.82 7.73
N ILE A 102 -16.97 -10.72 9.07
CA ILE A 102 -15.93 -10.10 9.90
C ILE A 102 -14.59 -10.81 9.73
N PHE A 103 -14.59 -12.14 9.81
CA PHE A 103 -13.38 -12.94 9.68
C PHE A 103 -12.73 -12.78 8.29
N ILE A 104 -13.53 -12.86 7.23
CA ILE A 104 -13.08 -12.65 5.85
C ILE A 104 -12.52 -11.23 5.68
N HIS A 105 -13.25 -10.21 6.14
CA HIS A 105 -12.85 -8.80 6.04
C HIS A 105 -11.49 -8.54 6.69
N PHE A 106 -11.30 -9.00 7.93
CA PHE A 106 -10.03 -8.80 8.63
C PHE A 106 -8.90 -9.66 8.07
N THR A 107 -9.19 -10.87 7.58
CA THR A 107 -8.19 -11.71 6.89
C THR A 107 -7.68 -11.02 5.62
N ILE A 108 -8.59 -10.52 4.78
CA ILE A 108 -8.24 -9.77 3.57
C ILE A 108 -7.44 -8.51 3.95
N SER A 109 -7.88 -7.77 4.97
CA SER A 109 -7.19 -6.57 5.44
C SER A 109 -5.75 -6.86 5.90
N VAL A 110 -5.53 -7.97 6.61
CA VAL A 110 -4.19 -8.44 7.01
C VAL A 110 -3.34 -8.77 5.78
N VAL A 111 -3.88 -9.53 4.83
CA VAL A 111 -3.18 -9.91 3.58
C VAL A 111 -2.82 -8.68 2.77
N LEU A 112 -3.74 -7.74 2.58
CA LEU A 112 -3.50 -6.49 1.87
C LEU A 112 -2.49 -5.60 2.58
N GLY A 113 -2.50 -5.55 3.91
CA GLY A 113 -1.47 -4.85 4.69
C GLY A 113 -0.07 -5.45 4.53
N MET A 114 0.04 -6.78 4.56
CA MET A 114 1.30 -7.49 4.27
C MET A 114 1.77 -7.26 2.82
N LEU A 115 0.84 -7.28 1.87
CA LEU A 115 1.13 -6.98 0.46
C LEU A 115 1.63 -5.54 0.29
N PHE A 116 0.96 -4.57 0.91
CA PHE A 116 1.40 -3.18 0.91
C PHE A 116 2.83 -3.03 1.39
N THR A 117 3.20 -3.67 2.51
CA THR A 117 4.57 -3.64 3.01
C THR A 117 5.55 -4.34 2.08
N THR A 118 5.13 -5.45 1.46
CA THR A 118 5.93 -6.17 0.47
C THR A 118 6.27 -5.28 -0.72
N LEU A 119 5.29 -4.52 -1.21
CA LEU A 119 5.49 -3.57 -2.29
C LEU A 119 6.35 -2.38 -1.82
N TYR A 120 5.99 -1.76 -0.71
CA TYR A 120 6.63 -0.53 -0.23
C TYR A 120 8.09 -0.75 0.20
N SER A 121 8.34 -1.70 1.10
CA SER A 121 9.68 -1.93 1.67
C SER A 121 10.48 -2.99 0.93
N GLY A 122 9.80 -3.97 0.31
CA GLY A 122 10.45 -5.06 -0.41
C GLY A 122 10.79 -4.68 -1.84
N LEU A 123 9.76 -4.44 -2.65
CA LEU A 123 9.89 -4.24 -4.09
C LEU A 123 10.46 -2.86 -4.43
N PHE A 124 9.84 -1.79 -3.90
CA PHE A 124 10.24 -0.42 -4.19
C PHE A 124 11.36 0.11 -3.29
N LYS A 125 11.69 -0.62 -2.21
CA LYS A 125 12.76 -0.28 -1.26
C LYS A 125 12.70 1.17 -0.77
N LEU A 126 11.49 1.68 -0.58
CA LEU A 126 11.28 3.09 -0.25
C LEU A 126 11.78 3.38 1.17
N THR A 127 12.75 4.28 1.26
CA THR A 127 13.30 4.79 2.51
C THR A 127 12.71 6.17 2.79
N PHE A 128 11.66 6.19 3.61
CA PHE A 128 11.09 7.33 4.35
C PHE A 128 11.23 8.76 3.79
N ASP A 129 10.08 9.34 3.42
CA ASP A 129 9.76 10.76 3.54
C ASP A 129 8.39 10.90 4.23
N TYR A 130 8.18 12.00 4.96
CA TYR A 130 6.85 12.34 5.49
C TYR A 130 5.87 12.51 4.32
N GLY A 131 4.80 11.71 4.30
CA GLY A 131 3.78 11.76 3.24
C GLY A 131 3.90 10.67 2.17
N THR A 132 5.08 10.13 1.89
CA THR A 132 5.24 9.07 0.86
C THR A 132 4.42 7.80 1.19
N PRO A 133 4.46 7.24 2.41
CA PRO A 133 3.59 6.12 2.78
C PRO A 133 2.10 6.43 2.63
N LEU A 134 1.69 7.66 2.91
CA LEU A 134 0.30 8.12 2.78
C LEU A 134 -0.13 8.12 1.31
N MET A 135 0.65 8.73 0.42
CA MET A 135 0.35 8.80 -1.01
C MET A 135 0.33 7.41 -1.66
N ILE A 136 1.28 6.53 -1.28
CA ILE A 136 1.30 5.16 -1.77
C ILE A 136 0.14 4.35 -1.19
N GLY A 137 -0.23 4.57 0.07
CA GLY A 137 -1.43 3.96 0.66
C GLY A 137 -2.70 4.35 -0.08
N LEU A 138 -2.84 5.63 -0.43
CA LEU A 138 -3.96 6.13 -1.23
C LEU A 138 -3.98 5.49 -2.62
N ALA A 139 -2.86 5.50 -3.35
CA ALA A 139 -2.75 4.88 -4.67
C ALA A 139 -3.04 3.37 -4.62
N PHE A 140 -2.52 2.68 -3.61
CA PHE A 140 -2.78 1.25 -3.38
C PHE A 140 -4.26 0.99 -3.14
N SER A 141 -4.93 1.81 -2.33
CA SER A 141 -6.37 1.66 -2.10
C SER A 141 -7.23 1.99 -3.33
N TRP A 142 -6.77 2.90 -4.18
CA TRP A 142 -7.42 3.19 -5.46
C TRP A 142 -7.40 1.97 -6.38
N ILE A 143 -6.26 1.27 -6.46
CA ILE A 143 -6.14 0.02 -7.21
C ILE A 143 -7.07 -1.06 -6.62
N ILE A 144 -7.09 -1.21 -5.28
CA ILE A 144 -8.01 -2.15 -4.63
C ILE A 144 -9.45 -1.82 -4.97
N TRP A 145 -9.85 -0.55 -4.87
CA TRP A 145 -11.21 -0.13 -5.20
C TRP A 145 -11.56 -0.46 -6.66
N MET A 146 -10.65 -0.19 -7.60
CA MET A 146 -10.84 -0.54 -9.02
C MET A 146 -11.05 -2.05 -9.19
N MET A 147 -10.24 -2.88 -8.54
CA MET A 147 -10.39 -4.33 -8.57
C MET A 147 -11.74 -4.75 -8.00
N VAL A 148 -12.14 -4.22 -6.84
CA VAL A 148 -13.43 -4.57 -6.24
C VAL A 148 -14.59 -4.10 -7.11
N ARG A 149 -14.52 -2.89 -7.65
CA ARG A 149 -15.58 -2.27 -8.47
C ARG A 149 -15.80 -2.97 -9.81
N PHE A 150 -14.72 -3.29 -10.51
CA PHE A 150 -14.80 -3.74 -11.90
C PHE A 150 -14.57 -5.25 -12.06
N VAL A 151 -13.97 -5.92 -11.09
CA VAL A 151 -13.71 -7.37 -11.16
C VAL A 151 -14.63 -8.14 -10.22
N PHE A 152 -14.64 -7.79 -8.93
CA PHE A 152 -15.38 -8.58 -7.95
C PHE A 152 -16.88 -8.26 -7.97
N LEU A 153 -17.27 -6.99 -7.95
CA LEU A 153 -18.69 -6.59 -7.87
C LEU A 153 -19.60 -7.15 -8.95
N PRO A 154 -19.21 -7.16 -10.24
CA PRO A 154 -20.01 -7.78 -11.29
C PRO A 154 -20.28 -9.27 -11.05
N LEU A 155 -19.41 -9.95 -10.29
CA LEU A 155 -19.58 -11.37 -9.92
C LEU A 155 -20.50 -11.55 -8.71
N LEU A 156 -20.71 -10.50 -7.91
CA LEU A 156 -21.44 -10.57 -6.64
C LEU A 156 -22.87 -10.02 -6.69
N ALA A 157 -23.19 -9.18 -7.69
CA ALA A 157 -24.52 -8.59 -7.89
C ALA A 157 -25.13 -7.88 -6.65
N SER A 158 -24.30 -7.31 -5.75
CA SER A 158 -24.77 -6.60 -4.55
C SER A 158 -24.93 -5.09 -4.79
N GLY A 159 -26.08 -4.54 -4.40
CA GLY A 159 -26.42 -3.11 -4.57
C GLY A 159 -25.85 -2.17 -3.49
N VAL A 160 -25.34 -2.69 -2.37
CA VAL A 160 -24.77 -1.88 -1.27
C VAL A 160 -23.55 -1.07 -1.73
N TYR A 161 -22.89 -1.53 -2.79
CA TYR A 161 -21.64 -0.98 -3.28
C TYR A 161 -21.77 -0.02 -4.48
N GLU A 162 -23.01 0.25 -4.92
CA GLU A 162 -23.28 1.28 -5.93
C GLU A 162 -23.23 2.71 -5.35
N VAL A 163 -23.18 2.84 -4.02
CA VAL A 163 -23.14 4.14 -3.34
C VAL A 163 -21.74 4.76 -3.44
N PRO A 164 -21.61 6.06 -3.80
CA PRO A 164 -20.32 6.75 -3.88
C PRO A 164 -19.45 6.61 -2.63
N ALA A 165 -20.07 6.44 -1.46
CA ALA A 165 -19.35 6.26 -0.20
C ALA A 165 -18.44 5.02 -0.16
N PHE A 166 -18.63 4.06 -1.07
CA PHE A 166 -17.76 2.90 -1.19
C PHE A 166 -16.31 3.26 -1.60
N ILE A 167 -16.15 4.29 -2.45
CA ILE A 167 -14.82 4.80 -2.82
C ILE A 167 -14.14 5.49 -1.64
N ILE A 168 -14.93 6.18 -0.82
CA ILE A 168 -14.45 6.88 0.37
C ILE A 168 -13.94 5.87 1.40
N ALA A 169 -14.68 4.78 1.64
CA ALA A 169 -14.25 3.72 2.55
C ALA A 169 -12.90 3.12 2.15
N HIS A 170 -12.68 2.87 0.85
CA HIS A 170 -11.39 2.40 0.34
C HIS A 170 -10.30 3.47 0.48
N GLY A 171 -10.58 4.74 0.18
CA GLY A 171 -9.64 5.82 0.42
C GLY A 171 -9.21 5.90 1.89
N VAL A 172 -10.15 5.77 2.83
CA VAL A 172 -9.88 5.72 4.27
C VAL A 172 -8.99 4.53 4.65
N TYR A 173 -9.22 3.36 4.05
CA TYR A 173 -8.33 2.20 4.21
C TYR A 173 -6.89 2.56 3.81
N GLY A 174 -6.70 3.12 2.61
CA GLY A 174 -5.38 3.49 2.09
C GLY A 174 -4.67 4.54 2.94
N VAL A 175 -5.38 5.59 3.34
CA VAL A 175 -4.87 6.65 4.21
C VAL A 175 -4.46 6.08 5.57
N THR A 176 -5.32 5.28 6.20
CA THR A 176 -5.04 4.67 7.51
C THR A 176 -3.83 3.75 7.41
N LEU A 177 -3.76 2.91 6.37
CA LEU A 177 -2.65 1.99 6.14
C LEU A 177 -1.32 2.75 5.99
N GLY A 178 -1.31 3.79 5.17
CA GLY A 178 -0.15 4.65 4.93
C GLY A 178 0.31 5.42 6.17
N LEU A 179 -0.60 5.82 7.05
CA LEU A 179 -0.27 6.51 8.31
C LEU A 179 0.20 5.55 9.41
N VAL A 180 -0.46 4.41 9.58
CA VAL A 180 -0.19 3.47 10.67
C VAL A 180 1.09 2.67 10.43
N TYR A 181 1.35 2.26 9.19
CA TYR A 181 2.54 1.49 8.82
C TYR A 181 3.87 2.07 9.33
N PRO A 182 4.24 3.33 9.04
CA PRO A 182 5.50 3.90 9.51
C PRO A 182 5.56 4.02 11.04
N ILE A 183 4.42 4.16 11.73
CA ILE A 183 4.36 4.22 13.20
C ILE A 183 4.69 2.84 13.78
N VAL A 184 3.97 1.80 13.35
CA VAL A 184 4.15 0.43 13.84
C VAL A 184 5.55 -0.08 13.51
N ARG A 185 6.05 0.17 12.29
CA ARG A 185 7.42 -0.22 11.88
C ARG A 185 8.48 0.36 12.82
N ARG A 186 8.36 1.64 13.20
CA ARG A 186 9.28 2.31 14.14
C ARG A 186 9.19 1.74 15.55
N GLN A 187 7.97 1.50 16.06
CA GLN A 187 7.77 0.92 17.39
C GLN A 187 8.38 -0.48 17.50
N LEU A 188 8.16 -1.34 16.50
CA LEU A 188 8.75 -2.68 16.48
C LEU A 188 10.29 -2.62 16.36
N ALA A 189 10.84 -1.58 15.73
CA ALA A 189 12.28 -1.39 15.67
C ALA A 189 12.89 -0.98 17.02
N ALA A 190 12.26 -0.04 17.72
CA ALA A 190 12.70 0.41 19.04
C ALA A 190 12.70 -0.73 20.09
N ARG A 191 11.63 -1.55 20.10
CA ARG A 191 11.52 -2.69 21.04
C ARG A 191 12.68 -3.69 20.93
N ARG A 192 13.22 -3.90 19.73
CA ARG A 192 14.34 -4.81 19.50
C ARG A 192 15.67 -4.27 20.04
N ILE A 193 15.85 -2.95 20.04
CA ILE A 193 17.05 -2.31 20.59
C ILE A 193 17.04 -2.49 22.11
N LEU A 194 15.90 -2.23 22.75
CA LEU A 194 15.73 -2.42 24.19
C LEU A 194 15.91 -3.87 24.63
N ALA A 195 15.43 -4.84 23.85
CA ALA A 195 15.59 -6.27 24.17
C ALA A 195 17.02 -6.80 23.99
N ARG A 196 17.96 -5.99 23.49
CA ARG A 196 19.36 -6.35 23.26
C ARG A 196 20.35 -5.59 24.14
N ALA A 197 19.87 -4.61 24.90
CA ALA A 197 20.65 -3.85 25.87
C ALA A 197 20.51 -4.50 27.24
#